data_AF-A0A5T2H3W2-F1
#
_entry.id   AF-A0A5T2H3W2-F1
#
_cell.length_a   1.000
_cell.length_b   1.000
_cell.length_c   1.000
_cell.angle_alpha   90.00
_cell.angle_beta   90.00
_cell.angle_gamma   90.00
#
_symmetry.space_group_name_H-M   'P 1'
#
loop_
_entity.id
_entity.type
_entity.pdbx_description
1 polymer ?
#
loop_
_entity_poly.entity_id
_entity_poly.type
_entity_poly.pdbx_seq_one_letter_code
_entity_poly.pdbx_strand_id
1 'polypeptide(L)'
;MAIDTPSGVQLRIRGKVQGVGFRPFVWQLAQQLQLHGDVCNDGDGVVVRLLEDPSQFIAALYQDCPPLARIDSVEHASLVWERAPTDFTIRQSAGGSMNTQIVPDAATCPACLAEMNTPGERRYRYPFINCTHCGPRFTIIRAMPYDRPFTVMAAFPLCPECDSEYRDPYDRRFHAQPVACPSCGPHLEWRSQHERAEKEAALQAAVAQLNAGGIIAVKGLGGFHLACDARNDNAVAMLRARKHRPAKPLAVML
;
A
#
# COMPACT_ATOMS: atom_id res chain seq x y z
N MET A 1 6.62 47.61 -12.42
CA MET A 1 7.49 46.45 -12.14
C MET A 1 6.80 45.26 -12.77
N ALA A 2 7.37 44.69 -13.83
CA ALA A 2 6.87 43.44 -14.39
C ALA A 2 7.11 42.35 -13.34
N ILE A 3 6.04 41.78 -12.80
CA ILE A 3 6.15 40.59 -11.96
C ILE A 3 6.48 39.48 -12.95
N ASP A 4 7.75 39.12 -13.03
CA ASP A 4 8.24 38.03 -13.86
C ASP A 4 7.72 36.73 -13.22
N THR A 5 6.48 36.37 -13.55
CA THR A 5 5.84 35.17 -13.00
C THR A 5 6.51 33.95 -13.64
N PRO A 6 7.17 33.08 -12.84
CA PRO A 6 7.92 31.96 -13.39
C PRO A 6 7.01 31.02 -14.18
N SER A 7 7.30 30.87 -15.47
CA SER A 7 6.63 29.89 -16.32
C SER A 7 7.12 28.49 -15.97
N GLY A 8 6.20 27.55 -15.87
CA GLY A 8 6.48 26.13 -15.69
C GLY A 8 5.51 25.28 -16.49
N VAL A 9 5.44 24.00 -16.13
CA VAL A 9 4.56 23.03 -16.78
C VAL A 9 3.82 22.20 -15.74
N GLN A 10 2.55 21.93 -16.02
CA GLN A 10 1.77 20.95 -15.30
C GLN A 10 1.62 19.70 -16.16
N LEU A 11 2.01 18.55 -15.60
CA LEU A 11 1.79 17.23 -16.16
C LEU A 11 0.60 16.56 -15.47
N ARG A 12 -0.24 15.94 -16.27
CA ARG A 12 -1.36 15.09 -15.86
C ARG A 12 -1.05 13.66 -16.28
N ILE A 13 -0.84 12.80 -15.30
CA ILE A 13 -0.47 11.41 -15.52
C ILE A 13 -1.66 10.52 -15.14
N ARG A 14 -2.16 9.74 -16.11
CA ARG A 14 -3.29 8.82 -15.92
C ARG A 14 -2.88 7.37 -16.09
N GLY A 15 -3.62 6.47 -15.45
CA GLY A 15 -3.39 5.03 -15.49
C GLY A 15 -3.42 4.41 -14.10
N LYS A 16 -2.66 3.33 -13.90
CA LYS A 16 -2.44 2.67 -12.61
C LYS A 16 -1.29 3.36 -11.87
N VAL A 17 -1.51 4.58 -11.41
CA VAL A 17 -0.45 5.45 -10.87
C VAL A 17 -0.68 5.85 -9.41
N GLN A 18 -1.75 5.34 -8.78
CA GLN A 18 -2.02 5.57 -7.37
C GLN A 18 -1.95 4.27 -6.57
N GLY A 19 -1.41 4.35 -5.35
CA GLY A 19 -1.20 3.18 -4.49
C GLY A 19 -0.04 2.28 -4.91
N VAL A 20 0.88 2.77 -5.74
CA VAL A 20 1.97 1.96 -6.31
C VAL A 20 3.36 2.53 -6.00
N GLY A 21 3.47 3.42 -5.03
CA GLY A 21 4.72 4.14 -4.75
C GLY A 21 5.07 5.22 -5.77
N PHE A 22 4.11 5.64 -6.61
CA PHE A 22 4.35 6.58 -7.71
C PHE A 22 4.80 7.98 -7.26
N ARG A 23 4.21 8.54 -6.20
CA ARG A 23 4.60 9.86 -5.66
C ARG A 23 6.05 9.86 -5.13
N PRO A 24 6.46 8.88 -4.29
CA PRO A 24 7.87 8.65 -3.97
C PRO A 24 8.79 8.57 -5.18
N PHE A 25 8.42 7.78 -6.19
CA PHE A 25 9.19 7.62 -7.41
C PHE A 25 9.36 8.94 -8.17
N VAL A 26 8.27 9.67 -8.38
CA VAL A 26 8.30 11.00 -9.02
C VAL A 26 9.19 11.97 -8.25
N TRP A 27 9.09 11.97 -6.92
CA TRP A 27 9.93 12.81 -6.07
C TRP A 27 11.42 12.44 -6.22
N GLN A 28 11.76 11.15 -6.18
CA GLN A 28 13.14 10.68 -6.36
C GLN A 28 13.69 11.05 -7.73
N LEU A 29 12.88 10.87 -8.78
CA LEU A 29 13.27 11.22 -10.15
C LEU A 29 13.49 12.74 -10.29
N ALA A 30 12.63 13.56 -9.69
CA ALA A 30 12.80 15.01 -9.69
C ALA A 30 14.10 15.42 -8.98
N GLN A 31 14.46 14.78 -7.86
CA GLN A 31 15.74 15.04 -7.19
C GLN A 31 16.95 14.66 -8.05
N GLN A 32 16.91 13.50 -8.71
CA GLN A 32 17.98 13.04 -9.60
C GLN A 32 18.22 14.00 -10.78
N LEU A 33 17.14 14.58 -11.29
CA LEU A 33 17.16 15.54 -12.39
C LEU A 33 17.28 17.00 -11.93
N GLN A 34 17.41 17.25 -10.62
CA GLN A 34 17.52 18.59 -10.01
C GLN A 34 16.36 19.53 -10.41
N LEU A 35 15.14 18.99 -10.46
CA LEU A 35 13.93 19.73 -10.83
C LEU A 35 13.24 20.33 -9.60
N HIS A 36 12.47 21.39 -9.82
CA HIS A 36 11.74 22.09 -8.76
C HIS A 36 10.23 22.08 -9.04
N GLY A 37 9.43 21.91 -7.99
CA GLY A 37 7.98 21.87 -8.10
C GLY A 37 7.31 20.92 -7.12
N ASP A 38 6.31 20.17 -7.59
CA ASP A 38 5.59 19.26 -6.72
C ASP A 38 4.85 18.14 -7.45
N VAL A 39 4.47 17.12 -6.66
CA VAL A 39 3.58 16.05 -7.07
C VAL A 39 2.43 15.89 -6.07
N CYS A 40 1.22 15.64 -6.55
CA CYS A 40 0.10 15.20 -5.72
C CYS A 40 -0.80 14.20 -6.45
N ASN A 41 -1.62 13.48 -5.69
CA ASN A 41 -2.72 12.71 -6.26
C ASN A 41 -3.98 13.57 -6.34
N ASP A 42 -4.87 13.24 -7.26
CA ASP A 42 -6.26 13.69 -7.23
C ASP A 42 -7.22 12.61 -7.75
N GLY A 43 -8.47 12.95 -8.05
CA GLY A 43 -9.47 12.01 -8.55
C GLY A 43 -9.18 11.43 -9.95
N ASP A 44 -8.37 12.12 -10.76
CA ASP A 44 -8.09 11.77 -12.16
C ASP A 44 -6.73 11.05 -12.35
N GLY A 45 -5.83 11.10 -11.36
CA GLY A 45 -4.53 10.45 -11.44
C GLY A 45 -3.48 11.14 -10.59
N VAL A 46 -2.32 11.41 -11.18
CA VAL A 46 -1.21 12.13 -10.55
C VAL A 46 -0.99 13.44 -11.29
N VAL A 47 -0.83 14.52 -10.53
CA VAL A 47 -0.43 15.83 -11.06
C VAL A 47 1.00 16.08 -10.65
N VAL A 48 1.83 16.44 -11.63
CA VAL A 48 3.20 16.90 -11.40
C VAL A 48 3.29 18.34 -11.91
N ARG A 49 3.84 19.25 -11.12
CA ARG A 49 4.14 20.62 -11.54
C ARG A 49 5.64 20.80 -11.50
N LEU A 50 6.21 21.31 -12.59
CA LEU A 50 7.64 21.55 -12.73
C LEU A 50 7.87 23.03 -13.08
N LEU A 51 8.97 23.58 -12.60
CA LEU A 51 9.48 24.87 -13.05
C LEU A 51 10.23 24.72 -14.39
N GLU A 52 10.95 23.61 -14.55
CA GLU A 52 11.77 23.31 -15.72
C GLU A 52 11.01 22.60 -16.86
N ASP A 53 11.69 22.41 -17.99
CA ASP A 53 11.20 21.63 -19.13
C ASP A 53 10.97 20.14 -18.74
N PRO A 54 9.84 19.53 -19.13
CA PRO A 54 9.49 18.19 -18.66
C PRO A 54 10.07 17.06 -19.53
N SER A 55 10.78 17.34 -20.63
CA SER A 55 11.08 16.32 -21.65
C SER A 55 11.94 15.18 -21.09
N GLN A 56 13.00 15.53 -20.36
CA GLN A 56 13.86 14.53 -19.72
C GLN A 56 13.13 13.77 -18.60
N PHE A 57 12.30 14.48 -17.84
CA PHE A 57 11.48 13.89 -16.77
C PHE A 57 10.49 12.87 -17.33
N ILE A 58 9.76 13.21 -18.40
CA ILE A 58 8.79 12.31 -19.04
C ILE A 58 9.48 11.07 -19.60
N ALA A 59 10.64 11.22 -20.26
CA ALA A 59 11.39 10.10 -20.79
C ALA A 59 11.79 9.10 -19.68
N ALA A 60 12.38 9.61 -18.59
CA ALA A 60 12.77 8.78 -17.45
C ALA A 60 11.56 8.18 -16.72
N LEU A 61 10.44 8.91 -16.64
CA LEU A 61 9.20 8.43 -16.03
C LEU A 61 8.68 7.15 -16.71
N TYR A 62 8.75 7.06 -18.03
CA TYR A 62 8.39 5.86 -18.78
C TYR A 62 9.43 4.74 -18.66
N GLN A 63 10.71 5.09 -18.63
CA GLN A 63 11.81 4.12 -18.57
C GLN A 63 11.86 3.40 -17.21
N ASP A 64 11.73 4.15 -16.11
CA ASP A 64 11.96 3.67 -14.75
C ASP A 64 10.66 3.46 -13.96
N CYS A 65 9.53 3.36 -14.67
CA CYS A 65 8.19 3.25 -14.07
C CYS A 65 8.12 2.11 -13.02
N PRO A 66 7.58 2.36 -11.81
CA PRO A 66 7.52 1.36 -10.75
C PRO A 66 6.81 0.07 -11.20
N PRO A 67 7.17 -1.12 -10.67
CA PRO A 67 6.65 -2.40 -11.19
C PRO A 67 5.13 -2.58 -11.14
N LEU A 68 4.47 -1.97 -10.15
CA LEU A 68 3.01 -2.01 -10.01
C LEU A 68 2.31 -0.86 -10.75
N ALA A 69 3.08 0.10 -11.24
CA ALA A 69 2.57 1.26 -11.93
C ALA A 69 2.42 0.99 -13.43
N ARG A 70 1.43 1.64 -14.04
CA ARG A 70 1.28 1.68 -15.49
C ARG A 70 0.78 3.05 -15.90
N ILE A 71 1.56 3.72 -16.74
CA ILE A 71 1.23 5.03 -17.29
C ILE A 71 0.48 4.80 -18.59
N ASP A 72 -0.78 5.24 -18.65
CA ASP A 72 -1.62 5.13 -19.84
C ASP A 72 -1.54 6.42 -20.68
N SER A 73 -1.46 7.59 -20.04
CA SER A 73 -1.21 8.86 -20.72
C SER A 73 -0.51 9.88 -19.84
N VAL A 74 0.23 10.78 -20.50
CA VAL A 74 0.80 12.00 -19.90
C VAL A 74 0.39 13.18 -20.78
N GLU A 75 -0.42 14.08 -20.23
CA GLU A 75 -0.77 15.36 -20.84
C GLU A 75 0.01 16.47 -20.17
N HIS A 76 0.38 17.51 -20.90
CA HIS A 76 1.01 18.69 -20.32
C HIS A 76 0.24 19.97 -20.66
N ALA A 77 0.35 20.96 -19.78
CA ALA A 77 -0.18 22.30 -19.99
C ALA A 77 0.79 23.33 -19.40
N SER A 78 0.87 24.51 -20.02
CA SER A 78 1.62 25.62 -19.44
C SER A 78 1.05 25.99 -18.08
N LEU A 79 1.94 26.24 -17.13
CA LEU A 79 1.63 26.65 -15.77
C LEU A 79 2.37 27.97 -15.50
N VAL A 80 1.74 28.85 -14.74
CA VAL A 80 2.41 30.04 -14.21
C VAL A 80 2.45 29.91 -12.69
N TRP A 81 3.65 29.98 -12.13
CA TRP A 81 3.84 29.93 -10.69
C TRP A 81 3.59 31.31 -10.07
N GLU A 82 2.89 31.35 -8.94
CA GLU A 82 2.80 32.58 -8.13
C GLU A 82 4.17 32.94 -7.53
N ARG A 83 4.93 31.91 -7.14
CA ARG A 83 6.31 31.99 -6.67
C ARG A 83 7.07 30.76 -7.15
N ALA A 84 8.28 30.98 -7.65
CA ALA A 84 9.15 29.88 -8.09
C ALA A 84 9.41 28.91 -6.92
N PRO A 85 9.17 27.61 -7.11
CA PRO A 85 9.52 26.61 -6.12
C PRO A 85 11.05 26.53 -5.98
N THR A 86 11.54 26.38 -4.75
CA THR A 86 12.97 26.19 -4.45
C THR A 86 13.34 24.72 -4.28
N ASP A 87 12.35 23.84 -4.21
CA ASP A 87 12.49 22.41 -3.97
C ASP A 87 11.43 21.63 -4.75
N PHE A 88 11.54 20.31 -4.76
CA PHE A 88 10.47 19.43 -5.22
C PHE A 88 9.78 18.73 -4.04
N THR A 89 8.45 18.85 -3.93
CA THR A 89 7.71 18.38 -2.75
C THR A 89 6.54 17.46 -3.08
N ILE A 90 6.20 16.56 -2.17
CA ILE A 90 4.95 15.78 -2.26
C ILE A 90 3.86 16.55 -1.52
N ARG A 91 2.94 17.17 -2.25
CA ARG A 91 1.83 17.94 -1.67
C ARG A 91 0.69 17.04 -1.21
N GLN A 92 -0.16 17.60 -0.35
CA GLN A 92 -1.44 16.99 -0.02
C GLN A 92 -2.28 16.79 -1.29
N SER A 93 -2.95 15.64 -1.36
CA SER A 93 -3.77 15.28 -2.51
C SER A 93 -5.00 16.19 -2.61
N ALA A 94 -5.41 16.52 -3.83
CA ALA A 94 -6.61 17.29 -4.10
C ALA A 94 -7.83 16.37 -4.22
N GLY A 95 -8.98 16.78 -3.68
CA GLY A 95 -10.24 16.06 -3.87
C GLY A 95 -10.71 16.10 -5.33
N GLY A 96 -11.69 15.24 -5.68
CA GLY A 96 -12.28 15.23 -7.02
C GLY A 96 -13.17 14.00 -7.24
N SER A 97 -13.88 13.97 -8.36
CA SER A 97 -14.63 12.78 -8.79
C SER A 97 -13.69 11.62 -9.14
N MET A 98 -14.06 10.39 -8.79
CA MET A 98 -13.27 9.19 -9.07
C MET A 98 -13.23 8.87 -10.57
N ASN A 99 -12.08 9.10 -11.21
CA ASN A 99 -11.83 8.73 -12.62
C ASN A 99 -10.48 8.00 -12.81
N THR A 100 -9.84 7.59 -11.71
CA THR A 100 -8.53 6.92 -11.71
C THR A 100 -8.68 5.40 -11.50
N GLN A 101 -7.72 4.63 -12.02
CA GLN A 101 -7.69 3.18 -11.83
C GLN A 101 -7.14 2.82 -10.45
N ILE A 102 -7.85 1.93 -9.74
CA ILE A 102 -7.39 1.37 -8.47
C ILE A 102 -6.57 0.11 -8.75
N VAL A 103 -5.41 -0.02 -8.12
CA VAL A 103 -4.57 -1.21 -8.27
C VAL A 103 -5.04 -2.38 -7.39
N PRO A 104 -4.88 -3.63 -7.85
CA PRO A 104 -5.16 -4.81 -7.05
C PRO A 104 -4.28 -4.87 -5.79
N ASP A 105 -4.70 -5.67 -4.82
CA ASP A 105 -3.86 -6.03 -3.68
C ASP A 105 -2.62 -6.82 -4.15
N ALA A 106 -1.49 -6.62 -3.48
CA ALA A 106 -0.22 -7.26 -3.82
C ALA A 106 0.27 -8.14 -2.66
N ALA A 107 0.79 -9.33 -2.99
CA ALA A 107 1.42 -10.21 -2.00
C ALA A 107 2.65 -9.54 -1.37
N THR A 108 3.01 -9.95 -0.16
CA THR A 108 4.18 -9.45 0.57
C THR A 108 5.44 -9.57 -0.27
N CYS A 109 6.16 -8.46 -0.47
CA CYS A 109 7.39 -8.45 -1.24
C CYS A 109 8.56 -9.11 -0.47
N PRO A 110 9.63 -9.55 -1.16
CA PRO A 110 10.78 -10.19 -0.52
C PRO A 110 11.41 -9.36 0.62
N ALA A 111 11.49 -8.04 0.47
CA ALA A 111 12.04 -7.15 1.50
C ALA A 111 11.20 -7.13 2.79
N CYS A 112 9.87 -7.06 2.66
CA CYS A 112 8.99 -7.15 3.83
C CYS A 112 9.02 -8.54 4.44
N LEU A 113 9.09 -9.60 3.62
CA LEU A 113 9.20 -10.96 4.13
C LEU A 113 10.49 -11.17 4.93
N ALA A 114 11.62 -10.64 4.45
CA ALA A 114 12.89 -10.66 5.18
C ALA A 114 12.76 -9.92 6.53
N GLU A 115 12.26 -8.68 6.55
CA GLU A 115 12.07 -7.91 7.78
C GLU A 115 11.15 -8.61 8.79
N MET A 116 10.05 -9.20 8.32
CA MET A 116 9.13 -9.95 9.18
C MET A 116 9.82 -11.15 9.83
N ASN A 117 10.83 -11.72 9.19
CA ASN A 117 11.53 -12.93 9.64
C ASN A 117 12.86 -12.65 10.36
N THR A 118 13.35 -11.40 10.40
CA THR A 118 14.61 -11.04 11.05
C THR A 118 14.40 -10.67 12.51
N PRO A 119 14.91 -11.44 13.49
CA PRO A 119 14.83 -11.07 14.91
C PRO A 119 15.56 -9.74 15.17
N GLY A 120 14.97 -8.89 16.01
CA GLY A 120 15.51 -7.55 16.31
C GLY A 120 14.95 -6.45 15.41
N GLU A 121 14.37 -6.78 14.26
CA GLU A 121 13.60 -5.81 13.47
C GLU A 121 12.35 -5.36 14.21
N ARG A 122 11.99 -4.07 14.07
CA ARG A 122 10.80 -3.51 14.73
C ARG A 122 9.49 -4.16 14.28
N ARG A 123 9.49 -4.73 13.07
CA ARG A 123 8.34 -5.45 12.50
C ARG A 123 8.57 -6.96 12.46
N TYR A 124 9.49 -7.49 13.25
CA TYR A 124 9.65 -8.93 13.44
C TYR A 124 8.31 -9.57 13.82
N ARG A 125 7.88 -10.57 13.05
CA ARG A 125 6.60 -11.30 13.16
C ARG A 125 5.34 -10.43 13.06
N TYR A 126 5.43 -9.20 12.56
CA TYR A 126 4.27 -8.32 12.48
C TYR A 126 3.32 -8.73 11.32
N PRO A 127 2.08 -9.17 11.59
CA PRO A 127 1.23 -9.83 10.58
C PRO A 127 0.67 -8.91 9.50
N PHE A 128 0.78 -7.59 9.68
CA PHE A 128 0.25 -6.59 8.76
C PHE A 128 1.37 -5.76 8.10
N ILE A 129 2.59 -6.32 8.04
CA ILE A 129 3.72 -5.69 7.39
C ILE A 129 3.43 -5.45 5.90
N ASN A 130 3.73 -4.24 5.43
CA ASN A 130 3.68 -3.86 4.03
C ASN A 130 4.65 -2.69 3.75
N CYS A 131 4.82 -2.38 2.47
CA CYS A 131 5.50 -1.17 2.00
C CYS A 131 4.77 -0.60 0.78
N THR A 132 5.36 0.39 0.10
CA THR A 132 4.83 0.96 -1.14
C THR A 132 4.66 -0.08 -2.27
N HIS A 133 5.45 -1.16 -2.25
CA HIS A 133 5.49 -2.21 -3.28
C HIS A 133 4.62 -3.45 -2.99
N CYS A 134 4.00 -3.56 -1.82
CA CYS A 134 3.19 -4.73 -1.47
C CYS A 134 2.04 -4.41 -0.51
N GLY A 135 1.19 -5.41 -0.24
CA GLY A 135 0.11 -5.33 0.74
C GLY A 135 -1.23 -4.91 0.14
N PRO A 136 -2.23 -4.67 1.00
CA PRO A 136 -3.58 -4.34 0.56
C PRO A 136 -3.65 -3.00 -0.15
N ARG A 137 -4.53 -2.93 -1.16
CA ARG A 137 -4.84 -1.75 -1.97
C ARG A 137 -6.35 -1.68 -2.12
N PHE A 138 -6.90 -2.27 -3.18
CA PHE A 138 -8.33 -2.28 -3.46
C PHE A 138 -9.19 -2.63 -2.23
N THR A 139 -8.80 -3.66 -1.47
CA THR A 139 -9.56 -4.14 -0.31
C THR A 139 -9.67 -3.15 0.87
N ILE A 140 -8.84 -2.10 0.91
CA ILE A 140 -8.80 -1.15 2.02
C ILE A 140 -9.13 0.29 1.62
N ILE A 141 -9.32 0.57 0.33
CA ILE A 141 -9.63 1.93 -0.15
C ILE A 141 -11.12 2.20 0.06
N ARG A 142 -11.43 3.36 0.66
CA ARG A 142 -12.81 3.85 0.82
C ARG A 142 -13.18 4.87 -0.26
N ALA A 143 -12.23 5.74 -0.61
CA ALA A 143 -12.39 6.78 -1.62
C ALA A 143 -11.03 7.17 -2.21
N MET A 144 -11.06 7.88 -3.34
CA MET A 144 -9.88 8.53 -3.92
C MET A 144 -9.85 10.02 -3.54
N PRO A 145 -8.69 10.68 -3.55
CA PRO A 145 -7.34 10.16 -3.90
C PRO A 145 -6.81 9.11 -2.92
N TYR A 146 -5.88 8.26 -3.36
CA TYR A 146 -5.27 7.23 -2.50
C TYR A 146 -4.39 7.87 -1.42
N ASP A 147 -4.98 8.15 -0.26
CA ASP A 147 -4.32 8.62 0.95
C ASP A 147 -4.88 7.93 2.19
N ARG A 148 -4.06 7.83 3.24
CA ARG A 148 -4.41 7.15 4.49
C ARG A 148 -5.80 7.50 5.04
N PRO A 149 -6.25 8.78 5.11
CA PRO A 149 -7.57 9.14 5.62
C PRO A 149 -8.74 8.55 4.82
N PHE A 150 -8.50 8.22 3.55
CA PHE A 150 -9.49 7.63 2.65
C PHE A 150 -9.33 6.10 2.53
N THR A 151 -8.68 5.48 3.51
CA THR A 151 -8.54 4.02 3.63
C THR A 151 -9.07 3.52 4.98
N VAL A 152 -9.18 2.20 5.12
CA VAL A 152 -9.43 1.54 6.41
C VAL A 152 -8.35 1.89 7.45
N MET A 153 -7.14 2.25 7.02
CA MET A 153 -6.03 2.62 7.90
C MET A 153 -6.19 4.00 8.57
N ALA A 154 -7.23 4.77 8.22
CA ALA A 154 -7.55 6.05 8.86
C ALA A 154 -7.78 5.92 10.37
N ALA A 155 -8.31 4.77 10.83
CA ALA A 155 -8.56 4.51 12.25
C ALA A 155 -7.29 4.19 13.06
N PHE A 156 -6.12 4.14 12.42
CA PHE A 156 -4.85 3.78 13.02
C PHE A 156 -3.86 4.95 12.84
N PRO A 157 -3.80 5.92 13.76
CA PRO A 157 -2.83 7.02 13.68
C PRO A 157 -1.39 6.50 13.72
N LEU A 158 -0.47 7.11 12.96
CA LEU A 158 0.94 6.70 12.97
C LEU A 158 1.59 7.01 14.32
N CYS A 159 2.39 6.07 14.85
CA CYS A 159 3.34 6.39 15.91
C CYS A 159 4.51 7.22 15.35
N PRO A 160 5.30 7.90 16.21
CA PRO A 160 6.40 8.75 15.77
C PRO A 160 7.38 8.06 14.83
N GLU A 161 7.70 6.80 15.08
CA GLU A 161 8.67 6.06 14.27
C GLU A 161 8.12 5.66 12.90
N CYS A 162 6.82 5.37 12.79
CA CYS A 162 6.20 5.13 11.48
C CYS A 162 5.98 6.44 10.71
N ASP A 163 5.71 7.55 11.39
CA ASP A 163 5.63 8.87 10.75
C ASP A 163 7.01 9.31 10.22
N SER A 164 8.08 9.02 10.96
CA SER A 164 9.45 9.25 10.50
C SER A 164 9.75 8.48 9.21
N GLU A 165 9.51 7.16 9.17
CA GLU A 165 9.71 6.37 7.96
C GLU A 165 8.77 6.79 6.81
N TYR A 166 7.55 7.24 7.11
CA TYR A 166 6.61 7.73 6.11
C TYR A 166 7.12 8.99 5.42
N ARG A 167 7.86 9.84 6.14
CA ARG A 167 8.39 11.13 5.67
C ARG A 167 9.83 11.04 5.15
N ASP A 168 10.57 10.00 5.49
CA ASP A 168 11.96 9.83 5.09
C ASP A 168 12.05 9.33 3.63
N PRO A 169 12.58 10.13 2.69
CA PRO A 169 12.71 9.74 1.29
C PRO A 169 13.65 8.55 1.04
N TYR A 170 14.52 8.23 2.01
CA TYR A 170 15.45 7.11 1.94
C TYR A 170 14.88 5.83 2.54
N ASP A 171 13.73 5.88 3.21
CA ASP A 171 13.03 4.69 3.68
C ASP A 171 12.14 4.08 2.58
N ARG A 172 12.12 2.76 2.47
CA ARG A 172 11.21 2.03 1.56
C ARG A 172 9.72 2.27 1.84
N ARG A 173 9.38 2.86 2.99
CA ARG A 173 8.03 3.23 3.43
C ARG A 173 7.71 4.71 3.22
N PHE A 174 8.57 5.46 2.52
CA PHE A 174 8.28 6.81 2.10
C PHE A 174 6.91 6.89 1.40
N HIS A 175 5.97 7.63 1.98
CA HIS A 175 4.56 7.72 1.58
C HIS A 175 3.81 6.36 1.41
N ALA A 176 4.21 5.31 2.13
CA ALA A 176 3.41 4.09 2.24
C ALA A 176 2.15 4.37 3.06
N GLN A 177 1.04 4.68 2.38
CA GLN A 177 -0.25 5.01 3.02
C GLN A 177 -0.72 3.98 4.07
N PRO A 178 -0.54 2.65 3.88
CA PRO A 178 -0.94 1.66 4.87
C PRO A 178 0.17 1.27 5.84
N VAL A 179 1.25 2.07 5.95
CA VAL A 179 2.35 1.80 6.89
C VAL A 179 1.82 1.73 8.32
N ALA A 180 2.32 0.75 9.07
CA ALA A 180 2.03 0.55 10.47
C ALA A 180 3.11 -0.33 11.11
N CYS A 181 3.06 -0.47 12.43
CA CYS A 181 3.89 -1.37 13.23
C CYS A 181 3.04 -1.96 14.38
N PRO A 182 3.59 -2.87 15.21
CA PRO A 182 2.87 -3.43 16.35
C PRO A 182 2.30 -2.39 17.35
N SER A 183 2.88 -1.18 17.41
CA SER A 183 2.46 -0.12 18.33
C SER A 183 1.26 0.69 17.82
N CYS A 184 1.16 0.93 16.52
CA CYS A 184 0.17 1.84 15.93
C CYS A 184 -0.83 1.16 15.00
N GLY A 185 -0.57 -0.09 14.63
CA GLY A 185 -1.35 -0.83 13.65
C GLY A 185 -2.39 -1.78 14.24
N PRO A 186 -3.10 -2.50 13.35
CA PRO A 186 -3.97 -3.59 13.76
C PRO A 186 -3.20 -4.74 14.41
N HIS A 187 -3.90 -5.54 15.21
CA HIS A 187 -3.40 -6.77 15.80
C HIS A 187 -4.33 -7.95 15.53
N LEU A 188 -3.79 -9.17 15.65
CA LEU A 188 -4.57 -10.39 15.53
C LEU A 188 -5.40 -10.63 16.78
N GLU A 189 -6.54 -11.28 16.59
CA GLU A 189 -7.40 -11.77 17.66
C GLU A 189 -7.83 -13.20 17.34
N TRP A 190 -7.75 -14.07 18.35
CA TRP A 190 -8.29 -15.42 18.35
C TRP A 190 -9.58 -15.44 19.17
N ARG A 191 -10.61 -16.12 18.64
CA ARG A 191 -11.88 -16.32 19.33
C ARG A 191 -12.35 -17.75 19.13
N SER A 192 -12.58 -18.44 20.24
CA SER A 192 -13.32 -19.71 20.31
C SER A 192 -14.46 -19.58 21.33
N GLN A 193 -15.22 -20.66 21.56
CA GLN A 193 -16.26 -20.65 22.60
C GLN A 193 -15.70 -20.43 24.02
N HIS A 194 -14.46 -20.88 24.27
CA HIS A 194 -13.88 -20.92 25.62
C HIS A 194 -12.64 -20.04 25.77
N GLU A 195 -12.06 -19.56 24.66
CA GLU A 195 -10.77 -18.87 24.68
C GLU A 195 -10.79 -17.63 23.82
N ARG A 196 -10.07 -16.61 24.29
CA ARG A 196 -9.76 -15.40 23.57
C ARG A 196 -8.28 -15.08 23.77
N ALA A 197 -7.59 -14.76 22.69
CA ALA A 197 -6.20 -14.34 22.73
C ALA A 197 -5.95 -13.23 21.72
N GLU A 198 -4.89 -12.46 21.90
CA GLU A 198 -4.54 -11.33 21.04
C GLU A 198 -3.06 -11.41 20.62
N LYS A 199 -2.71 -10.68 19.56
CA LYS A 199 -1.32 -10.55 19.06
C LYS A 199 -0.68 -11.93 18.78
N GLU A 200 0.54 -12.16 19.26
CA GLU A 200 1.25 -13.43 19.05
C GLU A 200 0.51 -14.62 19.66
N ALA A 201 -0.13 -14.46 20.83
CA ALA A 201 -0.89 -15.54 21.45
C ALA A 201 -2.08 -15.97 20.59
N ALA A 202 -2.71 -15.04 19.86
CA ALA A 202 -3.75 -15.37 18.89
C ALA A 202 -3.21 -16.23 17.73
N LEU A 203 -2.02 -15.89 17.21
CA LEU A 203 -1.37 -16.66 16.17
C LEU A 203 -1.02 -18.08 16.66
N GLN A 204 -0.46 -18.19 17.87
CA GLN A 204 -0.12 -19.49 18.45
C GLN A 204 -1.36 -20.36 18.71
N ALA A 205 -2.47 -19.78 19.17
CA ALA A 205 -3.72 -20.50 19.33
C ALA A 205 -4.27 -21.03 18.00
N ALA A 206 -4.20 -20.21 16.93
CA ALA A 206 -4.61 -20.64 15.60
C ALA A 206 -3.74 -21.80 15.06
N VAL A 207 -2.41 -21.73 15.26
CA VAL A 207 -1.47 -22.79 14.87
C VAL A 207 -1.72 -24.07 15.66
N ALA A 208 -1.90 -23.96 16.98
CA ALA A 208 -2.20 -25.11 17.84
C ALA A 208 -3.50 -25.80 17.41
N GLN A 209 -4.54 -25.02 17.10
CA GLN A 209 -5.82 -25.56 16.64
C GLN A 209 -5.70 -26.31 15.31
N LEU A 210 -4.92 -25.80 14.36
CA LEU A 210 -4.65 -26.49 13.09
C LEU A 210 -3.90 -27.80 13.31
N ASN A 211 -2.85 -27.78 14.13
CA ASN A 211 -2.04 -28.97 14.45
C ASN A 211 -2.86 -30.04 15.20
N ALA A 212 -3.86 -29.63 15.98
CA ALA A 212 -4.80 -30.53 16.65
C ALA A 212 -5.87 -31.11 15.70
N GLY A 213 -5.83 -30.84 14.40
CA GLY A 213 -6.83 -31.28 13.42
C GLY A 213 -8.13 -30.47 13.42
N GLY A 214 -8.09 -29.28 14.02
CA GLY A 214 -9.21 -28.35 14.04
C GLY A 214 -9.42 -27.61 12.72
N ILE A 215 -10.56 -26.92 12.63
CA ILE A 215 -10.89 -26.02 11.53
C ILE A 215 -10.95 -24.61 12.11
N ILE A 216 -10.25 -23.67 11.48
CA ILE A 216 -10.26 -22.26 11.88
C ILE A 216 -10.80 -21.38 10.76
N ALA A 217 -11.36 -20.23 11.12
CA ALA A 217 -11.67 -19.16 10.19
C ALA A 217 -10.55 -18.10 10.25
N VAL A 218 -9.91 -17.81 9.11
CA VAL A 218 -8.83 -16.83 9.00
C VAL A 218 -9.32 -15.65 8.18
N LYS A 219 -9.23 -14.44 8.75
CA LYS A 219 -9.46 -13.19 8.01
C LYS A 219 -8.26 -12.92 7.10
N GLY A 220 -8.46 -13.08 5.79
CA GLY A 220 -7.52 -12.62 4.76
C GLY A 220 -7.84 -11.19 4.31
N LEU A 221 -7.23 -10.76 3.20
CA LEU A 221 -7.44 -9.40 2.65
C LEU A 221 -8.87 -9.19 2.15
N GLY A 222 -9.38 -10.11 1.31
CA GLY A 222 -10.69 -10.00 0.67
C GLY A 222 -11.86 -10.65 1.42
N GLY A 223 -11.65 -11.18 2.63
CA GLY A 223 -12.69 -11.87 3.39
C GLY A 223 -12.14 -12.98 4.28
N PHE A 224 -13.03 -13.86 4.73
CA PHE A 224 -12.67 -15.00 5.58
C PHE A 224 -12.53 -16.30 4.78
N HIS A 225 -11.53 -17.09 5.15
CA HIS A 225 -11.32 -18.45 4.66
C HIS A 225 -11.47 -19.45 5.81
N LEU A 226 -11.97 -20.65 5.51
CA LEU A 226 -11.88 -21.79 6.43
C LEU A 226 -10.62 -22.58 6.10
N ALA A 227 -9.80 -22.86 7.10
CA ALA A 227 -8.55 -23.59 6.97
C ALA A 227 -8.50 -24.79 7.92
N CYS A 228 -7.89 -25.88 7.46
CA CYS A 228 -7.55 -27.07 8.22
C CYS A 228 -6.28 -27.70 7.62
N ASP A 229 -5.61 -28.63 8.31
CA ASP A 229 -4.49 -29.37 7.71
C ASP A 229 -5.01 -30.24 6.54
N ALA A 230 -4.48 -30.00 5.34
CA ALA A 230 -4.86 -30.70 4.12
C ALA A 230 -4.40 -32.17 4.10
N ARG A 231 -3.49 -32.57 5.00
CA ARG A 231 -2.99 -33.94 5.17
C ARG A 231 -3.79 -34.72 6.22
N ASN A 232 -4.73 -34.08 6.91
CA ASN A 232 -5.56 -34.71 7.92
C ASN A 232 -6.95 -35.02 7.33
N ASP A 233 -7.15 -36.27 6.91
CA ASP A 233 -8.38 -36.73 6.27
C ASP A 233 -9.64 -36.45 7.11
N ASN A 234 -9.55 -36.62 8.44
CA ASN A 234 -10.66 -36.36 9.35
C ASN A 234 -11.02 -34.88 9.38
N ALA A 235 -10.03 -33.99 9.42
CA ALA A 235 -10.26 -32.54 9.42
C ALA A 235 -10.89 -32.08 8.09
N VAL A 236 -10.42 -32.62 6.96
CA VAL A 236 -10.98 -32.35 5.63
C VAL A 236 -12.42 -32.85 5.51
N ALA A 237 -12.70 -34.08 5.95
CA ALA A 237 -14.05 -34.64 5.96
C ALA A 237 -15.00 -33.80 6.83
N MET A 238 -14.56 -33.41 8.02
CA MET A 238 -15.31 -32.55 8.92
C MET A 238 -15.59 -31.16 8.31
N LEU A 239 -14.63 -30.57 7.60
CA LEU A 239 -14.81 -29.29 6.90
C LEU A 239 -15.88 -29.42 5.80
N ARG A 240 -15.83 -30.50 5.00
CA ARG A 240 -16.82 -30.75 3.94
C ARG A 240 -18.23 -30.93 4.49
N ALA A 241 -18.36 -31.69 5.58
CA ALA A 241 -19.63 -31.92 6.24
C ALA A 241 -20.23 -30.61 6.77
N ARG A 242 -19.45 -29.84 7.55
CA ARG A 242 -19.92 -28.56 8.13
C ARG A 242 -20.24 -27.50 7.08
N LYS A 243 -19.47 -27.45 5.98
CA LYS A 243 -19.68 -26.50 4.87
C LYS A 243 -20.72 -26.97 3.85
N HIS A 244 -21.27 -28.17 4.00
CA HIS A 244 -22.17 -28.81 3.02
C HIS A 244 -21.59 -28.80 1.60
N ARG A 245 -20.30 -29.15 1.48
CA ARG A 245 -19.53 -29.11 0.22
C ARG A 245 -18.88 -30.48 -0.06
N PRO A 246 -19.67 -31.49 -0.49
CA PRO A 246 -19.21 -32.87 -0.51
C PRO A 246 -18.08 -33.11 -1.52
N ALA A 247 -18.22 -32.66 -2.76
CA ALA A 247 -17.29 -33.06 -3.83
C ALA A 247 -16.42 -31.91 -4.38
N LYS A 248 -16.90 -30.66 -4.37
CA LYS A 248 -16.19 -29.56 -5.04
C LYS A 248 -14.76 -29.43 -4.50
N PRO A 249 -13.72 -29.37 -5.37
CA PRO A 249 -12.32 -29.29 -4.94
C PRO A 249 -12.07 -28.15 -3.95
N LEU A 250 -11.13 -28.40 -3.04
CA LEU A 250 -10.65 -27.44 -2.05
C LEU A 250 -9.26 -26.96 -2.50
N ALA A 251 -9.02 -25.66 -2.40
CA ALA A 251 -7.70 -25.10 -2.64
C ALA A 251 -6.76 -25.45 -1.47
N VAL A 252 -5.49 -25.64 -1.77
CA VAL A 252 -4.43 -25.92 -0.78
C VAL A 252 -3.36 -24.84 -0.90
N MET A 253 -2.94 -24.31 0.25
CA MET A 253 -1.77 -23.43 0.37
C MET A 253 -0.58 -24.31 0.77
N LEU A 254 0.52 -24.21 0.01
CA LEU A 254 1.75 -25.00 0.20
C LEU A 254 2.83 -24.15 0.88
#